data_AF-A0A4R4LWY1-F1
#
_entry.id   AF-A0A4R4LWY1-F1
#
_cell.length_a   1.000
_cell.length_b   1.000
_cell.length_c   1.000
_cell.angle_alpha   90.00
_cell.angle_beta   90.00
_cell.angle_gamma   90.00
#
_symmetry.space_group_name_H-M   'P 1'
#
loop_
_entity.id
_entity.type
_entity.pdbx_description
1 polymer ?
#
loop_
_entity_poly.entity_id
_entity_poly.type
_entity_poly.pdbx_seq_one_letter_code
_entity_poly.pdbx_strand_id
1 'polypeptide(L)'
;MTQQIAPDTTRRAGVQPTHYHCCAWSGAGREWERLGKTDTLDLNSPDRPPVRTVDWLIKSARFVAAVHTEPVAARDWLMGEWGRACEKALNPVPDWVGGEERAARALRAIETCCWPSYSQWLAGGVIVFMAVLGTDGTCH
;
A
#
# COMPACT_ATOMS: atom_id res chain seq x y z
N MET A 1 -20.09 -16.63 0.65
CA MET A 1 -19.35 -16.88 1.91
C MET A 1 -18.56 -15.63 2.26
N THR A 2 -18.92 -14.93 3.33
CA THR A 2 -18.25 -13.70 3.75
C THR A 2 -16.98 -14.10 4.49
N GLN A 3 -15.80 -13.93 3.87
CA GLN A 3 -14.53 -14.14 4.58
C GLN A 3 -14.42 -13.07 5.68
N GLN A 4 -14.51 -13.51 6.93
CA GLN A 4 -14.35 -12.67 8.10
C GLN A 4 -12.85 -12.48 8.33
N ILE A 5 -12.36 -11.27 8.03
CA ILE A 5 -10.97 -10.90 8.34
C ILE A 5 -10.87 -10.86 9.86
N ALA A 6 -9.98 -11.67 10.43
CA ALA A 6 -9.75 -11.71 11.88
C ALA A 6 -9.27 -10.32 12.34
N PRO A 7 -9.88 -9.73 13.39
CA PRO A 7 -9.42 -8.45 13.90
C PRO A 7 -8.00 -8.58 14.47
N ASP A 8 -7.15 -7.61 14.18
CA ASP A 8 -5.80 -7.53 14.74
C ASP A 8 -5.90 -7.27 16.25
N THR A 9 -5.66 -8.31 17.05
CA THR A 9 -5.76 -8.29 18.52
C THR A 9 -4.60 -7.58 19.20
N THR A 10 -3.60 -7.12 18.45
CA THR A 10 -2.43 -6.41 19.00
C THR A 10 -2.61 -4.90 19.10
N ARG A 11 -3.68 -4.36 18.49
CA ARG A 11 -3.98 -2.92 18.55
C ARG A 11 -4.72 -2.56 19.83
N ARG A 12 -4.25 -1.54 20.55
CA ARG A 12 -5.06 -0.88 21.57
C ARG A 12 -6.38 -0.47 20.93
N ALA A 13 -7.49 -0.98 21.43
CA ALA A 13 -8.81 -0.52 21.03
C ALA A 13 -8.89 1.00 21.24
N GLY A 14 -9.22 1.75 20.19
CA GLY A 14 -9.89 3.04 20.38
C GLY A 14 -9.35 4.30 19.72
N VAL A 15 -8.27 4.28 18.92
CA VAL A 15 -7.90 5.49 18.15
C VAL A 15 -8.22 5.30 16.67
N GLN A 16 -9.27 5.97 16.24
CA GLN A 16 -9.62 6.09 14.83
C GLN A 16 -8.61 7.04 14.16
N PRO A 17 -8.13 6.73 12.95
CA PRO A 17 -7.29 7.65 12.20
C PRO A 17 -8.08 8.95 11.91
N THR A 18 -7.39 10.08 11.95
CA THR A 18 -7.95 11.39 11.56
C THR A 18 -7.75 11.66 10.07
N HIS A 19 -6.78 10.98 9.45
CA HIS A 19 -6.48 11.06 8.03
C HIS A 19 -5.68 9.84 7.57
N TYR A 20 -5.52 9.72 6.26
CA TYR A 20 -4.94 8.58 5.56
C TYR A 20 -3.81 9.05 4.65
N HIS A 21 -2.60 8.58 4.92
CA HIS A 21 -1.45 8.75 4.05
C HIS A 21 -1.49 7.71 2.93
N CYS A 22 -1.50 8.22 1.70
CA CYS A 22 -1.46 7.43 0.49
C CYS A 22 -0.01 7.41 -0.02
N CYS A 23 0.66 6.28 0.19
CA CYS A 23 2.10 6.16 -0.03
C CYS A 23 2.39 5.41 -1.32
N ALA A 24 3.35 5.90 -2.11
CA ALA A 24 3.80 5.25 -3.34
C ALA A 24 5.32 5.16 -3.38
N TRP A 25 5.82 4.04 -3.89
CA TRP A 25 7.24 3.77 -4.07
C TRP A 25 7.44 2.99 -5.37
N SER A 26 8.52 3.28 -6.08
CA SER A 26 8.95 2.49 -7.23
C SER A 26 10.46 2.33 -7.24
N GLY A 27 10.92 1.22 -7.79
CA GLY A 27 12.36 0.96 -7.89
C GLY A 27 12.67 -0.23 -8.77
N ALA A 28 13.96 -0.46 -8.98
CA ALA A 28 14.44 -1.58 -9.75
C ALA A 28 14.25 -2.89 -8.99
N GLY A 29 13.82 -3.93 -9.70
CA GLY A 29 13.60 -5.27 -9.18
C GLY A 29 14.80 -5.92 -8.52
N ARG A 30 16.00 -5.51 -8.92
CA ARG A 30 17.24 -5.97 -8.27
C ARG A 30 17.29 -5.64 -6.77
N GLU A 31 16.65 -4.55 -6.34
CA GLU A 31 16.62 -4.18 -4.92
C GLU A 31 15.68 -5.10 -4.14
N TRP A 32 14.58 -5.54 -4.76
CA TRP A 32 13.70 -6.59 -4.22
C TRP A 32 14.43 -7.94 -4.11
N GLU A 33 15.11 -8.37 -5.18
CA GLU A 33 15.92 -9.60 -5.18
C GLU A 33 17.01 -9.58 -4.12
N ARG A 34 17.58 -8.40 -3.83
CA ARG A 34 18.62 -8.25 -2.81
C ARG A 34 18.09 -8.53 -1.40
N LEU A 35 16.85 -8.15 -1.08
CA LEU A 35 16.24 -8.43 0.23
C LEU A 35 16.22 -9.93 0.54
N GLY A 36 15.96 -10.78 -0.47
CA GLY A 36 15.91 -12.23 -0.30
C GLY A 36 17.28 -12.89 -0.12
N LYS A 37 18.37 -12.20 -0.47
CA LYS A 37 19.75 -12.74 -0.44
C LYS A 37 20.57 -12.18 0.70
N THR A 38 20.57 -10.86 0.86
CA THR A 38 21.33 -10.13 1.88
C THR A 38 20.58 -8.86 2.24
N ASP A 39 19.89 -8.88 3.37
CA ASP A 39 19.11 -7.73 3.83
C ASP A 39 20.00 -6.69 4.52
N THR A 40 20.86 -6.02 3.74
CA THR A 40 21.87 -5.08 4.27
C THR A 40 21.49 -3.62 4.16
N LEU A 41 20.35 -3.30 3.55
CA LEU A 41 19.86 -1.92 3.46
C LEU A 41 19.30 -1.45 4.79
N ASP A 42 19.62 -0.21 5.17
CA ASP A 42 18.89 0.47 6.24
C ASP A 42 17.38 0.47 5.92
N LEU A 43 16.55 0.29 6.95
CA LEU A 43 15.10 0.23 6.84
C LEU A 43 14.52 1.49 6.19
N ASN A 44 15.10 2.66 6.49
CA ASN A 44 14.69 3.95 5.94
C ASN A 44 15.19 4.21 4.50
N SER A 45 16.06 3.34 3.96
CA SER A 45 16.76 3.60 2.70
C SER A 45 15.77 3.86 1.56
N PRO A 46 16.00 4.86 0.67
CA PRO A 46 15.21 5.05 -0.54
C PRO A 46 15.06 3.78 -1.36
N ASP A 47 16.14 3.00 -1.46
CA ASP A 47 16.25 1.90 -2.41
C ASP A 47 15.62 0.62 -1.87
N ARG A 48 15.30 0.59 -0.57
CA ARG A 48 14.71 -0.58 0.08
C ARG A 48 13.20 -0.64 -0.24
N PRO A 49 12.69 -1.68 -0.92
CA PRO A 49 11.25 -1.82 -1.15
C PRO A 49 10.46 -1.91 0.18
N PRO A 50 9.31 -1.23 0.32
CA PRO A 50 8.46 -1.31 1.50
C PRO A 50 7.53 -2.54 1.41
N VAL A 51 8.10 -3.73 1.66
CA VAL A 51 7.43 -5.02 1.46
C VAL A 51 6.26 -5.22 2.42
N ARG A 52 6.44 -4.82 3.68
CA ARG A 52 5.43 -4.93 4.73
C ARG A 52 4.83 -3.56 4.97
N THR A 53 3.57 -3.52 5.39
CA THR A 53 2.88 -2.29 5.79
C THR A 53 3.69 -1.45 6.80
N VAL A 54 4.33 -2.10 7.78
CA VAL A 54 5.18 -1.44 8.79
C VAL A 54 6.41 -0.74 8.19
N ASP A 55 6.92 -1.21 7.05
CA ASP A 55 8.11 -0.64 6.43
C ASP A 55 7.82 0.79 5.95
N TRP A 56 6.57 1.09 5.57
CA TRP A 56 6.15 2.45 5.21
C TRP A 56 6.19 3.44 6.36
N LEU A 57 6.02 2.99 7.61
CA LEU A 57 6.10 3.88 8.78
C LEU A 57 7.54 4.36 9.04
N ILE A 58 8.53 3.65 8.49
CA ILE A 58 9.96 3.99 8.59
C ILE A 58 10.41 4.82 7.39
N LYS A 59 9.66 4.78 6.27
CA LYS A 59 9.97 5.55 5.07
C LYS A 59 9.83 7.04 5.32
N SER A 60 10.67 7.80 4.62
CA SER A 60 10.56 9.26 4.56
C SER A 60 9.19 9.68 4.03
N ALA A 61 8.61 10.74 4.62
CA ALA A 61 7.34 11.32 4.22
C ALA A 61 7.28 11.76 2.75
N ARG A 62 8.42 11.90 2.07
CA ARG A 62 8.47 12.15 0.61
C ARG A 62 7.75 11.10 -0.24
N PHE A 63 7.52 9.91 0.30
CA PHE A 63 6.79 8.84 -0.38
C PHE A 63 5.27 8.93 -0.17
N VAL A 64 4.78 9.88 0.64
CA VAL A 64 3.37 10.24 0.72
C VAL A 64 3.01 11.02 -0.53
N ALA A 65 2.22 10.40 -1.40
CA ALA A 65 1.78 10.97 -2.67
C ALA A 65 0.46 11.74 -2.54
N ALA A 66 -0.38 11.38 -1.56
CA ALA A 66 -1.61 12.10 -1.24
C ALA A 66 -1.98 11.91 0.23
N VAL A 67 -2.83 12.81 0.74
CA VAL A 67 -3.43 12.70 2.08
C VAL A 67 -4.93 12.95 1.95
N HIS A 68 -5.73 12.08 2.56
CA HIS A 68 -7.19 12.18 2.56
C HIS A 68 -7.74 12.04 3.98
N THR A 69 -8.84 12.71 4.29
CA THR A 69 -9.55 12.53 5.57
C THR A 69 -10.60 11.42 5.49
N GLU A 70 -11.09 11.12 4.29
CA GLU A 70 -12.15 10.15 4.06
C GLU A 70 -11.59 8.78 3.62
N PRO A 71 -12.05 7.66 4.23
CA PRO A 71 -11.63 6.31 3.84
C PRO A 71 -11.87 6.01 2.35
N VAL A 72 -13.01 6.48 1.83
CA VAL A 72 -13.40 6.27 0.42
C VAL A 72 -12.44 6.97 -0.53
N ALA A 73 -12.04 8.20 -0.22
CA ALA A 73 -11.08 8.95 -1.04
C ALA A 73 -9.69 8.26 -1.04
N ALA A 74 -9.23 7.78 0.12
CA ALA A 74 -8.00 7.01 0.21
C ALA A 74 -8.06 5.68 -0.58
N ARG A 75 -9.22 5.00 -0.54
CA ARG A 75 -9.47 3.81 -1.35
C ARG A 75 -9.44 4.13 -2.84
N ASP A 76 -10.10 5.20 -3.27
CA ASP A 76 -10.18 5.60 -4.67
C ASP A 76 -8.79 5.94 -5.22
N TRP A 77 -7.97 6.63 -4.42
CA TRP A 77 -6.56 6.86 -4.76
C TRP A 77 -5.80 5.54 -4.97
N LEU A 78 -5.91 4.61 -4.02
CA LEU A 78 -5.21 3.32 -4.09
C LEU A 78 -5.62 2.52 -5.32
N MET A 79 -6.92 2.49 -5.62
CA MET A 79 -7.44 1.79 -6.78
C MET A 79 -7.03 2.46 -8.10
N GLY A 80 -6.92 3.79 -8.13
CA GLY A 80 -6.40 4.54 -9.26
C GLY A 80 -4.93 4.21 -9.56
N GLU A 81 -4.07 4.17 -8.53
CA GLU A 81 -2.67 3.75 -8.71
C GLU A 81 -2.55 2.29 -9.12
N TRP A 82 -3.37 1.42 -8.52
CA TRP A 82 -3.41 0.00 -8.87
C TRP A 82 -3.81 -0.21 -10.33
N GLY A 83 -4.84 0.49 -10.81
CA GLY A 83 -5.28 0.46 -12.20
C GLY A 83 -4.15 0.86 -13.16
N ARG A 84 -3.49 1.99 -12.90
CA ARG A 84 -2.33 2.46 -13.68
C ARG A 84 -1.19 1.43 -13.72
N ALA A 85 -0.92 0.77 -12.60
CA ALA A 85 0.11 -0.26 -12.54
C ALA A 85 -0.28 -1.50 -13.35
N CYS A 86 -1.55 -1.93 -13.27
CA CYS A 86 -2.06 -3.07 -14.02
C CYS A 86 -2.05 -2.84 -15.52
N GLU A 87 -2.51 -1.68 -15.99
CA GLU A 87 -2.50 -1.32 -17.42
C GLU A 87 -1.09 -1.33 -18.02
N LYS A 88 -0.08 -0.96 -17.22
CA LYS A 88 1.32 -0.99 -17.63
C LYS A 88 1.93 -2.40 -17.61
N ALA A 89 1.41 -3.29 -16.78
CA ALA A 89 1.97 -4.62 -16.55
C ALA A 89 1.28 -5.73 -17.37
N LEU A 90 -0.02 -5.58 -17.62
CA LEU A 90 -0.90 -6.61 -18.16
C LEU A 90 -1.63 -6.06 -19.38
N ASN A 91 -1.62 -6.81 -20.47
CA ASN A 91 -2.39 -6.48 -21.67
C ASN A 91 -3.00 -7.75 -22.29
N PRO A 92 -4.32 -8.00 -22.13
CA PRO A 92 -5.31 -7.18 -21.40
C PRO A 92 -5.21 -7.32 -19.87
N VAL A 93 -5.78 -6.38 -19.12
CA VAL A 93 -5.96 -6.50 -17.65
C VAL A 93 -7.15 -7.42 -17.37
N PRO A 94 -6.98 -8.54 -16.63
CA PRO A 94 -8.11 -9.40 -16.28
C PRO A 94 -9.08 -8.74 -15.30
N ASP A 95 -10.38 -8.99 -15.45
CA ASP A 95 -11.44 -8.36 -14.63
C ASP A 95 -11.24 -8.56 -13.11
N TRP A 96 -10.76 -9.75 -12.70
CA TRP A 96 -10.51 -10.07 -11.29
C TRP A 96 -9.32 -9.30 -10.67
N VAL A 97 -8.50 -8.66 -11.51
CA VAL A 97 -7.35 -7.85 -11.06
C VAL A 97 -7.79 -6.44 -10.67
N GLY A 98 -8.65 -5.79 -11.47
CA GLY A 98 -9.09 -4.40 -11.26
C GLY A 98 -10.48 -4.21 -10.68
N GLY A 99 -11.28 -5.29 -10.56
CA GLY A 99 -12.72 -5.21 -10.33
C GLY A 99 -13.19 -4.62 -8.98
N GLU A 100 -14.48 -4.31 -8.93
CA GLU A 100 -15.18 -3.71 -7.78
C GLU A 100 -14.98 -4.47 -6.46
N GLU A 101 -14.88 -5.81 -6.52
CA GLU A 101 -14.62 -6.63 -5.32
C GLU A 101 -13.28 -6.30 -4.65
N ARG A 102 -12.26 -5.90 -5.41
CA ARG A 102 -10.98 -5.45 -4.85
C ARG A 102 -11.15 -4.09 -4.17
N ALA A 103 -11.87 -3.16 -4.82
CA ALA A 103 -12.16 -1.85 -4.26
C ALA A 103 -12.98 -1.95 -2.96
N ALA A 104 -13.95 -2.87 -2.88
CA ALA A 104 -14.74 -3.14 -1.68
C ALA A 104 -13.89 -3.74 -0.54
N ARG A 105 -12.99 -4.68 -0.85
CA ARG A 105 -12.04 -5.24 0.13
C ARG A 105 -11.07 -4.19 0.64
N ALA A 106 -10.55 -3.33 -0.23
CA ALA A 106 -9.67 -2.23 0.14
C ALA A 106 -10.35 -1.27 1.12
N LEU A 107 -11.59 -0.85 0.81
CA LEU A 107 -12.37 0.03 1.68
C LEU A 107 -12.58 -0.59 3.06
N ARG A 108 -13.06 -1.85 3.10
CA ARG A 108 -13.26 -2.56 4.36
C ARG A 108 -11.97 -2.68 5.15
N ALA A 109 -10.84 -2.93 4.50
CA ALA A 109 -9.54 -2.99 5.15
C ALA A 109 -9.21 -1.64 5.80
N ILE A 110 -9.36 -0.52 5.08
CA ILE A 110 -9.13 0.84 5.60
C ILE A 110 -10.06 1.14 6.80
N GLU A 111 -11.36 0.88 6.68
CA GLU A 111 -12.35 1.13 7.74
C GLU A 111 -12.10 0.29 9.00
N THR A 112 -11.57 -0.92 8.83
CA THR A 112 -11.19 -1.81 9.94
C THR A 112 -9.75 -1.59 10.41
N CYS A 113 -9.11 -0.53 9.93
CA CYS A 113 -7.71 -0.17 10.18
C CYS A 113 -6.68 -1.25 9.76
N CYS A 114 -7.08 -2.20 8.92
CA CYS A 114 -6.18 -3.12 8.24
C CYS A 114 -5.62 -2.43 6.99
N TRP A 115 -4.46 -1.82 7.12
CA TRP A 115 -3.87 -0.96 6.08
C TRP A 115 -3.49 -1.73 4.81
N PRO A 116 -4.19 -1.53 3.67
CA PRO A 116 -3.90 -2.25 2.45
C PRO A 116 -2.58 -1.79 1.85
N SER A 117 -1.81 -2.76 1.34
CA SER A 117 -0.56 -2.54 0.62
C SER A 117 -0.54 -3.44 -0.61
N TYR A 118 -0.38 -2.86 -1.79
CA TYR A 118 -0.33 -3.54 -3.07
C TYR A 118 1.03 -3.36 -3.73
N SER A 119 1.39 -4.33 -4.56
CA SER A 119 2.62 -4.29 -5.35
C SER A 119 2.43 -4.95 -6.70
N GLN A 120 3.10 -4.42 -7.73
CA GLN A 120 3.03 -4.97 -9.09
C GLN A 120 4.37 -4.84 -9.80
N TRP A 121 4.78 -5.91 -10.47
CA TRP A 121 5.88 -5.89 -11.42
C TRP A 121 5.45 -5.22 -12.71
N LEU A 122 6.26 -4.29 -13.20
CA LEU A 122 6.10 -3.61 -14.48
C LEU A 122 7.16 -4.08 -15.48
N ALA A 123 6.95 -3.75 -16.75
CA ALA A 123 7.95 -3.95 -17.79
C ALA A 123 9.28 -3.24 -17.44
N GLY A 124 10.40 -3.79 -17.95
CA GLY A 124 11.74 -3.25 -17.68
C GLY A 124 12.31 -3.60 -16.30
N GLY A 125 11.70 -4.54 -15.58
CA GLY A 125 12.19 -5.00 -14.29
C GLY A 125 12.00 -3.98 -13.17
N VAL A 126 10.98 -3.13 -13.28
CA VAL A 126 10.57 -2.17 -12.24
C VAL A 126 9.48 -2.81 -11.39
N ILE A 127 9.49 -2.57 -10.10
CA ILE A 127 8.40 -2.94 -9.19
C ILE A 127 7.86 -1.68 -8.51
N VAL A 128 6.54 -1.61 -8.40
CA VAL A 128 5.84 -0.53 -7.68
C VAL A 128 5.18 -1.07 -6.43
N PHE A 129 5.14 -0.24 -5.40
CA PHE A 129 4.45 -0.48 -4.13
C PHE A 129 3.55 0.73 -3.85
N MET A 130 2.36 0.46 -3.34
CA MET A 130 1.37 1.48 -2.97
C MET A 130 0.61 1.03 -1.74
N ALA A 131 0.39 1.93 -0.79
CA ALA A 131 -0.30 1.61 0.45
C ALA A 131 -1.12 2.78 0.97
N VAL A 132 -2.11 2.46 1.81
CA VAL A 132 -2.88 3.44 2.57
C VAL A 132 -2.68 3.20 4.05
N LEU A 133 -2.23 4.22 4.78
CA LEU A 133 -1.95 4.15 6.22
C LEU A 133 -2.78 5.20 6.95
N GLY A 134 -3.65 4.78 7.86
CA GLY A 134 -4.35 5.70 8.74
C GLY A 134 -3.45 6.17 9.89
N THR A 135 -3.50 7.46 10.19
CA THR A 135 -2.74 8.09 11.27
C THR A 135 -3.65 9.00 12.12
N ASP A 136 -3.33 9.10 13.41
CA ASP A 136 -4.06 9.89 14.41
C ASP A 136 -3.27 11.13 14.89
N GLY A 137 -1.98 11.20 14.57
CA GLY A 137 -1.10 12.29 14.97
C GLY A 137 -1.25 13.55 14.11
N THR A 138 -0.78 14.69 14.61
CA THR A 138 -0.55 15.87 13.76
C THR A 138 0.61 15.57 12.82
N CYS A 139 0.34 15.49 11.52
CA CYS A 139 1.36 15.25 10.51
C CYS A 139 1.89 16.57 9.95
N HIS A 140 3.21 16.76 10.13
CA HIS A 140 4.11 17.79 9.59
C HIS A 140 3.65 19.25 9.66
#